data_AF-A0A923E4M6-F1
#
_entry.id   AF-A0A923E4M6-F1
#
_cell.length_a   1.000
_cell.length_b   1.000
_cell.length_c   1.000
_cell.angle_alpha   90.00
_cell.angle_beta   90.00
_cell.angle_gamma   90.00
#
_symmetry.space_group_name_H-M   'P 1'
#
loop_
_entity.id
_entity.type
_entity.pdbx_description
1 polymer ?
#
loop_
_entity_poly.entity_id
_entity_poly.type
_entity_poly.pdbx_seq_one_letter_code
_entity_poly.pdbx_strand_id
1 'polypeptide(L)'
;MAHWGAIAMLVGTGVAILAAWGWIWLGLTRSMRRIALERLYPWSSTAAIPKVQAVIWPAMPLVGFAWIGVGGMTVRIASGHDPMSAAVLVALLFGAVLVLGVLALLDQELPGCCYPGWRAKRYYLKHPERAQEELDARVGRRLRASRAA
;
A
#
# COMPACT_ATOMS: atom_id res chain seq x y z
N MET A 1 14.44 25.05 17.86
CA MET A 1 13.77 23.83 18.39
C MET A 1 12.53 23.43 17.57
N ALA A 2 11.63 24.34 17.19
CA ALA A 2 10.39 24.02 16.46
C ALA A 2 10.57 23.23 15.14
N HIS A 3 11.64 23.51 14.40
CA HIS A 3 11.98 22.82 13.14
C HIS A 3 12.26 21.32 13.32
N TRP A 4 12.87 20.92 14.45
CA TRP A 4 13.17 19.50 14.72
C TRP A 4 11.91 18.69 15.05
N GLY A 5 10.94 19.30 15.74
CA GLY A 5 9.63 18.69 15.98
C GLY A 5 8.87 18.42 14.68
N ALA A 6 8.88 19.40 13.76
CA ALA A 6 8.26 19.23 12.45
C ALA A 6 8.93 18.10 11.65
N ILE A 7 10.26 18.07 11.57
CA ILE A 7 11.03 17.00 10.89
C ILE A 7 10.68 15.62 11.48
N ALA A 8 10.69 15.49 12.81
CA ALA A 8 10.35 14.24 13.49
C ALA A 8 8.93 13.79 13.17
N MET A 9 7.97 14.72 13.11
CA MET A 9 6.59 14.43 12.73
C MET A 9 6.49 13.91 11.28
N LEU A 10 7.23 14.51 10.34
CA LEU A 10 7.23 14.07 8.93
C LEU A 10 7.78 12.66 8.77
N VAL A 11 8.96 12.41 9.32
CA VAL A 11 9.61 11.10 9.26
C VAL A 11 8.76 10.06 9.99
N GLY A 12 8.27 10.39 11.19
CA GLY A 12 7.42 9.51 11.99
C GLY A 12 6.14 9.12 11.26
N THR A 13 5.51 10.06 10.56
CA THR A 13 4.30 9.81 9.75
C THR A 13 4.62 8.90 8.58
N GLY A 14 5.72 9.13 7.85
CA GLY A 14 6.15 8.24 6.77
C GLY A 14 6.42 6.81 7.25
N VAL A 15 7.10 6.66 8.38
CA VAL A 15 7.34 5.34 9.01
C VAL A 15 6.04 4.68 9.43
N ALA A 16 5.10 5.43 10.04
CA ALA A 16 3.80 4.90 10.44
C ALA A 16 2.99 4.40 9.24
N ILE A 17 2.99 5.14 8.13
CA ILE A 17 2.36 4.73 6.87
C ILE A 17 2.97 3.42 6.36
N LEU A 18 4.31 3.33 6.29
CA LEU A 18 5.01 2.13 5.84
C LEU A 18 4.75 0.93 6.75
N ALA A 19 4.75 1.13 8.06
CA ALA A 19 4.47 0.08 9.04
C ALA A 19 3.03 -0.42 8.91
N ALA A 20 2.05 0.48 8.82
CA ALA A 20 0.65 0.11 8.65
C ALA A 20 0.42 -0.62 7.31
N TRP A 21 0.95 -0.07 6.21
CA TRP A 21 0.85 -0.71 4.90
C TRP A 21 1.53 -2.08 4.88
N GLY A 22 2.76 -2.17 5.37
CA GLY A 22 3.53 -3.41 5.43
C GLY A 22 2.84 -4.46 6.31
N TRP A 23 2.26 -4.04 7.43
CA TRP A 23 1.50 -4.93 8.30
C TRP A 23 0.26 -5.52 7.61
N ILE A 24 -0.52 -4.70 6.90
CA ILE A 24 -1.67 -5.16 6.11
C ILE A 24 -1.19 -6.06 4.97
N TRP A 25 -0.13 -5.67 4.27
CA TRP A 25 0.46 -6.40 3.14
C TRP A 25 1.01 -7.78 3.54
N LEU A 26 1.62 -7.87 4.72
CA LEU A 26 2.12 -9.12 5.27
C LEU A 26 0.98 -10.07 5.67
N GLY A 27 -0.19 -9.55 6.09
CA GLY A 27 -1.34 -10.36 6.46
C GLY A 27 -1.08 -11.29 7.66
N LEU A 28 -0.34 -10.81 8.66
CA LEU A 28 0.11 -11.63 9.80
C LEU A 28 -1.04 -12.13 10.67
N THR A 29 -2.10 -11.33 10.85
CA THR A 29 -3.27 -11.67 11.67
C THR A 29 -4.49 -12.06 10.82
N ARG A 30 -5.40 -12.86 11.40
CA ARG A 30 -6.67 -13.25 10.75
C ARG A 30 -7.48 -12.02 10.32
N SER A 31 -7.61 -11.04 11.19
CA SER A 31 -8.33 -9.80 10.91
C SER A 31 -7.74 -9.04 9.72
N MET A 32 -6.40 -8.94 9.63
CA MET A 32 -5.74 -8.27 8.49
C MET A 32 -5.93 -9.04 7.19
N ARG A 33 -5.78 -10.37 7.21
CA ARG A 33 -6.01 -11.19 6.00
C ARG A 33 -7.44 -11.02 5.49
N ARG A 34 -8.40 -11.00 6.41
CA ARG A 34 -9.81 -10.79 6.10
C ARG A 34 -10.06 -9.39 5.54
N ILE A 35 -9.59 -8.33 6.20
CA ILE A 35 -9.70 -6.95 5.71
C ILE A 35 -9.04 -6.79 4.33
N ALA A 36 -7.84 -7.34 4.15
CA ALA A 36 -7.07 -7.20 2.92
C ALA A 36 -7.76 -7.87 1.73
N LEU A 37 -8.45 -9.00 1.94
CA LEU A 37 -9.17 -9.70 0.88
C LEU A 37 -10.61 -9.23 0.68
N GLU A 38 -11.33 -8.95 1.76
CA GLU A 38 -12.76 -8.61 1.70
C GLU A 38 -12.99 -7.13 1.42
N ARG A 39 -12.06 -6.23 1.78
CA ARG A 39 -12.27 -4.77 1.69
C ARG A 39 -11.28 -4.03 0.80
N LEU A 40 -10.05 -4.53 0.67
CA LEU A 40 -8.95 -3.78 0.07
C LEU A 40 -8.44 -4.37 -1.25
N TYR A 41 -8.87 -5.59 -1.58
CA TYR A 41 -8.49 -6.22 -2.82
C TYR A 41 -9.37 -5.69 -3.96
N PRO A 42 -8.84 -5.55 -5.19
CA PRO A 42 -9.59 -5.06 -6.37
C PRO A 42 -10.89 -5.82 -6.71
N TRP A 43 -11.19 -6.94 -6.03
CA TRP A 43 -12.41 -7.74 -6.22
C TRP A 43 -13.45 -7.60 -5.10
N SER A 44 -13.24 -6.71 -4.12
CA SER A 44 -14.22 -6.42 -3.06
C SER A 44 -15.48 -5.79 -3.67
N SER A 45 -16.64 -6.41 -3.44
CA SER A 45 -17.94 -5.84 -3.82
C SER A 45 -18.38 -4.65 -2.96
N THR A 46 -17.58 -4.29 -1.95
CA THR A 46 -17.88 -3.24 -0.95
C THR A 46 -16.89 -2.07 -1.03
N ALA A 47 -15.91 -2.13 -1.95
CA ALA A 47 -15.08 -0.98 -2.24
C ALA A 47 -15.94 0.10 -2.89
N ALA A 48 -16.10 1.24 -2.20
CA ALA A 48 -16.90 2.36 -2.70
C ALA A 48 -16.45 2.83 -4.10
N ILE A 49 -15.15 2.65 -4.42
CA ILE A 49 -14.57 2.89 -5.75
C ILE A 49 -13.39 1.92 -6.00
N PRO A 50 -13.62 0.74 -6.61
CA PRO A 50 -12.59 -0.28 -6.82
C PRO A 50 -11.36 0.24 -7.60
N LYS A 51 -11.59 1.10 -8.60
CA LYS A 51 -10.53 1.73 -9.42
C LYS A 51 -9.62 2.65 -8.61
N VAL A 52 -10.17 3.38 -7.64
CA VAL A 52 -9.39 4.29 -6.78
C VAL A 52 -8.57 3.50 -5.77
N GLN A 53 -9.12 2.42 -5.21
CA GLN A 53 -8.35 1.54 -4.33
C GLN A 53 -7.20 0.84 -5.08
N ALA A 54 -7.38 0.51 -6.36
CA ALA A 54 -6.34 -0.07 -7.19
C ALA A 54 -5.11 0.84 -7.35
N VAL A 55 -5.29 2.16 -7.23
CA VAL A 55 -4.19 3.15 -7.26
C VAL A 55 -3.64 3.42 -5.87
N ILE A 56 -4.53 3.68 -4.91
CA ILE A 56 -4.14 4.11 -3.56
C ILE A 56 -3.23 3.08 -2.90
N TRP A 57 -3.58 1.80 -2.95
CA TRP A 57 -2.85 0.78 -2.22
C TRP A 57 -1.42 0.56 -2.70
N PRO A 58 -1.14 0.47 -4.02
CA PRO A 58 0.21 0.47 -4.54
C PRO A 58 0.97 1.79 -4.33
N ALA A 59 0.28 2.93 -4.27
CA ALA A 59 0.90 4.24 -4.06
C ALA A 59 1.30 4.52 -2.61
N MET A 60 0.61 3.94 -1.63
CA MET A 60 0.88 4.13 -0.18
C MET A 60 2.34 3.97 0.24
N PRO A 61 3.10 2.92 -0.17
CA PRO A 61 4.51 2.82 0.17
C PRO A 61 5.34 3.96 -0.41
N LEU A 62 5.04 4.41 -1.63
CA LEU A 62 5.72 5.56 -2.25
C LEU A 62 5.46 6.84 -1.47
N VAL A 63 4.22 7.06 -1.01
CA VAL A 63 3.84 8.19 -0.16
C VAL A 63 4.57 8.14 1.18
N GLY A 64 4.68 6.96 1.80
CA GLY A 64 5.45 6.77 3.03
C GLY A 64 6.92 7.16 2.86
N PHE A 65 7.56 6.70 1.78
CA PHE A 65 8.94 7.11 1.45
C PHE A 65 9.04 8.59 1.10
N ALA A 66 8.04 9.18 0.43
CA ALA A 66 8.04 10.60 0.08
C ALA A 66 8.02 11.46 1.36
N TRP A 67 7.23 11.07 2.36
CA TRP A 67 7.21 11.76 3.66
C TRP A 67 8.56 11.74 4.36
N ILE A 68 9.25 10.59 4.35
CA ILE A 68 10.62 10.46 4.88
C ILE A 68 11.59 11.33 4.07
N GLY A 69 11.46 11.33 2.75
CA GLY A 69 12.27 12.14 1.83
C GLY A 69 12.13 13.63 2.08
N VAL A 70 10.91 14.13 2.28
CA VAL A 70 10.65 15.54 2.64
C VAL A 70 11.23 15.86 4.03
N GLY A 71 11.14 14.93 4.98
CA GLY A 71 11.83 15.06 6.28
C GLY A 71 13.34 15.22 6.10
N GLY A 72 13.98 14.35 5.30
CA GLY A 72 15.40 14.43 4.99
C GLY A 72 15.80 15.71 4.23
N MET A 73 14.96 16.16 3.30
CA MET A 73 15.12 17.45 2.61
C MET A 73 15.11 18.62 3.60
N THR A 74 14.17 18.60 4.54
CA THR A 74 14.03 19.63 5.58
C THR A 74 15.23 19.65 6.51
N VAL A 75 15.79 18.48 6.88
CA VAL A 75 17.04 18.39 7.65
C VAL A 75 18.19 19.06 6.90
N ARG A 76 18.36 18.75 5.61
CA ARG A 76 19.47 19.34 4.82
C ARG A 76 19.36 20.86 4.72
N ILE A 77 18.17 21.38 4.45
CA ILE A 77 17.90 22.83 4.42
C ILE A 77 18.23 23.47 5.77
N ALA A 78 17.74 22.89 6.87
CA ALA A 78 17.98 23.40 8.21
C ALA A 78 19.47 23.36 8.62
N SER A 79 20.22 22.38 8.09
CA SER A 79 21.66 22.25 8.30
C SER A 79 22.50 23.02 7.28
N GLY A 80 21.91 23.83 6.40
CA GLY A 80 22.64 24.61 5.39
C GLY A 80 23.30 23.78 4.28
N HIS A 81 22.88 22.53 4.11
CA HIS A 81 23.36 21.65 3.05
C HIS A 81 22.46 21.71 1.83
N ASP A 82 23.00 21.38 0.65
CA ASP A 82 22.24 21.28 -0.58
C ASP A 82 21.15 20.17 -0.50
N PRO A 83 19.86 20.52 -0.65
CA PRO A 83 18.75 19.57 -0.64
C PRO A 83 18.52 18.87 -1.98
N MET A 84 19.24 19.22 -3.05
CA MET A 84 18.94 18.80 -4.43
C MET A 84 18.74 17.28 -4.56
N SER A 85 19.61 16.47 -3.96
CA SER A 85 19.48 15.00 -4.01
C SER A 85 18.20 14.49 -3.35
N ALA A 86 17.77 15.11 -2.24
CA ALA A 86 16.53 14.75 -1.56
C ALA A 86 15.30 15.24 -2.33
N ALA A 87 15.37 16.44 -2.94
CA ALA A 87 14.32 16.99 -3.78
C ALA A 87 14.07 16.13 -5.03
N VAL A 88 15.14 15.67 -5.70
CA VAL A 88 15.05 14.75 -6.84
C VAL A 88 14.40 13.43 -6.43
N LEU A 89 14.78 12.85 -5.29
CA LEU A 89 14.16 11.62 -4.79
C LEU A 89 12.66 11.80 -4.53
N VAL A 90 12.27 12.89 -3.86
CA VAL A 90 10.86 13.21 -3.60
C VAL A 90 10.09 13.39 -4.92
N ALA A 91 10.66 14.12 -5.88
CA ALA A 91 10.05 14.31 -7.19
C ALA A 91 9.87 12.98 -7.94
N LEU A 92 10.86 12.07 -7.90
CA LEU A 92 10.75 10.74 -8.49
C LEU A 92 9.65 9.90 -7.84
N LEU A 93 9.49 9.97 -6.51
CA LEU A 93 8.45 9.24 -5.78
C LEU A 93 7.05 9.75 -6.16
N PHE A 94 6.85 11.06 -6.24
CA PHE A 94 5.58 11.63 -6.71
C PHE A 94 5.34 11.35 -8.20
N GLY A 95 6.38 11.40 -9.03
CA GLY A 95 6.29 10.98 -10.43
C GLY A 95 5.83 9.54 -10.59
N ALA A 96 6.34 8.61 -9.77
CA ALA A 96 5.88 7.23 -9.75
C ALA A 96 4.39 7.11 -9.33
N VAL A 97 3.92 7.90 -8.36
CA VAL A 97 2.49 7.94 -8.00
C VAL A 97 1.64 8.42 -9.17
N LEU A 98 2.08 9.43 -9.92
CA LEU A 98 1.38 9.89 -11.13
C LEU A 98 1.31 8.80 -12.20
N VAL A 99 2.42 8.08 -12.44
CA VAL A 99 2.45 6.95 -13.38
C VAL A 99 1.44 5.87 -12.97
N LEU A 100 1.36 5.51 -11.68
CA LEU A 100 0.35 4.57 -11.19
C LEU A 100 -1.08 5.07 -11.43
N GLY A 101 -1.31 6.37 -11.25
CA GLY A 101 -2.59 7.00 -11.58
C GLY A 101 -2.94 6.87 -13.06
N VAL A 102 -1.99 7.17 -13.96
CA VAL A 102 -2.18 7.01 -15.41
C VAL A 102 -2.44 5.56 -15.79
N LEU A 103 -1.67 4.60 -15.25
CA LEU A 103 -1.87 3.18 -15.53
C LEU A 103 -3.29 2.73 -15.13
N ALA A 104 -3.81 3.21 -14.01
CA ALA A 104 -5.18 2.89 -13.61
C ALA A 104 -6.25 3.57 -14.47
N LEU A 105 -5.99 4.76 -15.02
CA LEU A 105 -6.87 5.37 -16.03
C LEU A 105 -6.91 4.55 -17.32
N LEU A 106 -5.82 3.87 -17.65
CA LEU A 106 -5.69 2.98 -18.81
C LEU A 106 -6.21 1.55 -18.54
N ASP A 107 -6.88 1.31 -17.41
CA ASP A 107 -7.37 0.00 -16.96
C ASP A 107 -6.27 -1.09 -16.97
N GLN A 108 -5.00 -0.70 -16.80
CA GLN A 108 -3.89 -1.62 -16.65
C GLN A 108 -3.86 -2.14 -15.21
N GLU A 109 -4.11 -3.44 -15.04
CA GLU A 109 -4.00 -4.08 -13.72
C GLU A 109 -2.53 -4.22 -13.32
N LEU A 110 -2.14 -3.60 -12.21
CA LEU A 110 -0.82 -3.82 -11.62
C LEU A 110 -0.66 -5.29 -11.16
N PRO A 111 0.59 -5.79 -11.09
CA PRO A 111 0.85 -7.13 -10.57
C PRO A 111 0.23 -7.32 -9.19
N GLY A 112 -0.31 -8.52 -8.94
CA GLY A 112 -0.97 -8.84 -7.68
C GLY A 112 -0.14 -8.48 -6.43
N CYS A 113 1.19 -8.61 -6.49
CA CYS A 113 2.11 -8.31 -5.38
C CYS A 113 2.10 -6.85 -4.91
N CYS A 114 1.63 -5.91 -5.74
CA CYS A 114 1.50 -4.51 -5.36
C CYS A 114 0.33 -4.26 -4.38
N TYR A 115 -0.58 -5.23 -4.24
CA TYR A 115 -1.76 -5.09 -3.40
C TYR A 115 -1.60 -5.77 -2.03
N PRO A 116 -2.13 -5.16 -0.95
CA PRO A 116 -1.97 -5.66 0.42
C PRO A 116 -2.62 -7.03 0.69
N GLY A 117 -3.52 -7.53 -0.17
CA GLY A 117 -4.10 -8.87 0.00
C GLY A 117 -3.35 -9.99 -0.73
N TRP A 118 -2.22 -9.74 -1.38
CA TRP A 118 -1.56 -10.75 -2.20
C TRP A 118 -1.01 -11.92 -1.40
N ARG A 119 -0.35 -11.64 -0.27
CA ARG A 119 0.11 -12.70 0.64
C ARG A 119 -1.07 -13.42 1.29
N ALA A 120 -2.12 -12.69 1.65
CA ALA A 120 -3.35 -13.27 2.17
C ALA A 120 -4.02 -14.21 1.16
N LYS A 121 -4.09 -13.82 -0.12
CA LYS A 121 -4.56 -14.67 -1.23
C LYS A 121 -3.73 -15.94 -1.31
N ARG A 122 -2.39 -15.82 -1.34
CA ARG A 122 -1.49 -16.99 -1.37
C ARG A 122 -1.66 -17.89 -0.14
N TYR A 123 -1.89 -17.33 1.04
CA TYR A 123 -2.11 -18.09 2.27
C TYR A 123 -3.38 -18.94 2.19
N TYR A 124 -4.50 -18.36 1.78
CA TYR A 124 -5.79 -19.07 1.68
C TYR A 124 -5.86 -20.04 0.50
N LEU A 125 -5.12 -19.77 -0.59
CA LEU A 125 -5.00 -20.75 -1.69
C LEU A 125 -4.28 -22.02 -1.23
N LYS A 126 -3.31 -21.90 -0.30
CA LYS A 126 -2.61 -23.03 0.31
C LYS A 126 -3.43 -23.73 1.40
N HIS A 127 -4.31 -23.00 2.09
CA HIS A 127 -5.12 -23.49 3.21
C HIS A 127 -6.63 -23.29 2.93
N PRO A 128 -7.21 -24.09 2.01
CA PRO A 128 -8.59 -23.92 1.55
C PRO A 128 -9.65 -24.18 2.63
N GLU A 129 -9.35 -24.97 3.65
CA GLU A 129 -10.17 -25.19 4.84
C GLU A 129 -10.33 -23.90 5.65
N ARG A 130 -9.23 -23.17 5.89
CA ARG A 130 -9.26 -21.89 6.61
C ARG A 130 -9.94 -20.79 5.81
N ALA A 131 -9.85 -20.84 4.48
CA ALA A 131 -10.56 -19.91 3.62
C ALA A 131 -12.09 -20.02 3.78
N GLN A 132 -12.60 -21.22 4.07
CA GLN A 132 -14.04 -21.46 4.25
C GLN A 132 -14.54 -21.06 5.63
N GLU A 133 -13.67 -21.18 6.63
CA GLU A 133 -13.99 -20.90 8.02
C GLU A 133 -13.79 -19.41 8.39
N GLU A 134 -12.84 -18.73 7.73
CA GLU A 134 -12.45 -17.37 8.09
C GLU A 134 -13.01 -16.26 7.19
N LEU A 135 -13.32 -16.57 5.93
CA LEU A 135 -13.77 -15.58 4.94
C LEU A 135 -15.27 -15.69 4.69
N ASP A 136 -15.85 -14.57 4.25
CA ASP A 136 -17.22 -14.58 3.73
C ASP A 136 -17.39 -15.57 2.57
N ALA A 137 -18.52 -16.27 2.54
CA ALA A 137 -18.80 -17.37 1.62
C ALA A 137 -18.68 -16.95 0.15
N ARG A 138 -19.00 -15.69 -0.16
CA ARG A 138 -18.86 -15.13 -1.51
C ARG A 138 -17.38 -15.00 -1.95
N VAL A 139 -16.53 -14.52 -1.05
CA VAL A 139 -15.09 -14.35 -1.29
C VAL A 139 -14.39 -15.72 -1.37
N GLY A 140 -14.76 -16.65 -0.48
CA GLY A 140 -14.27 -18.03 -0.51
C GLY A 140 -14.62 -18.78 -1.80
N ARG A 141 -15.83 -18.58 -2.36
CA ARG A 141 -16.22 -19.17 -3.67
C ARG A 141 -15.36 -18.64 -4.83
N ARG A 142 -15.07 -17.34 -4.89
CA ARG A 142 -14.24 -16.75 -5.95
C ARG A 142 -12.77 -17.15 -5.85
N LEU A 143 -12.24 -17.28 -4.64
CA LEU A 143 -10.90 -17.83 -4.40
C LEU A 143 -10.76 -19.25 -4.93
N ARG A 144 -11.80 -20.09 -4.81
CA ARG A 144 -11.83 -21.42 -5.40
C ARG A 144 -11.87 -21.38 -6.93
N ALA A 145 -12.70 -20.53 -7.53
CA ALA A 145 -12.75 -20.37 -8.98
C ALA A 145 -11.39 -19.96 -9.58
N SER A 146 -10.65 -19.09 -8.88
CA SER A 146 -9.30 -18.65 -9.29
C SER A 146 -8.18 -19.65 -8.99
N ARG A 147 -8.47 -20.80 -8.38
CA ARG A 147 -7.55 -21.95 -8.27
C ARG A 147 -7.75 -22.94 -9.43
N ALA A 148 -8.93 -22.94 -10.06
CA ALA A 148 -9.30 -23.85 -11.13
C ALA A 148 -8.95 -23.32 -12.54
N ALA A 149 -8.57 -22.04 -12.64
CA ALA A 149 -8.04 -21.38 -13.83
C ALA A 149 -6.51 -21.30 -13.75
#